data_AF-A0A3G2SFY1-F1
#
_entry.id   AF-A0A3G2SFY1-F1
#
_cell.length_a   1.000
_cell.length_b   1.000
_cell.length_c   1.000
_cell.angle_alpha   90.00
_cell.angle_beta   90.00
_cell.angle_gamma   90.00
#
_symmetry.space_group_name_H-M   'P 1'
#
loop_
_entity.id
_entity.type
_entity.pdbx_description
1 polymer ?
#
loop_
_entity_poly.entity_id
_entity_poly.type
_entity_poly.pdbx_seq_one_letter_code
_entity_poly.pdbx_strand_id
1 'polypeptide(L)'
;MQDFYNKTYTDRHGVFMDKNFQTLLWSLTVSMFPLGGFFGSLMVGPLVDNCGRKGTLLINNLFSIVAAVLMGTSEIAKTFEVIILSRVIMGIYAGLASNVVPMFLGEMAPKNLRGAIGVVPQLFITIGILIAQILGLNSILGNVEGWPVLLGLTGIPSVIQLLTLPFFPESPRYLLIQKGNEDQARQALQRLRGWDDVDDEIEEMRLEDQSEKEEGQLSVLTLCTFRGLRWQLISIVVMMMGQQLSGVNAVFYYADRIFQSAGVETNNVQYVTVSIGAINVVMTCLTV
;
A
#
# COMPACT_ATOMS: atom_id res chain seq x y z
N MET A 1 -4.80 15.77 16.03
CA MET A 1 -4.45 16.27 14.67
C MET A 1 -5.28 17.48 14.24
N GLN A 2 -6.62 17.45 14.29
CA GLN A 2 -7.44 18.62 13.86
C GLN A 2 -7.23 19.86 14.74
N ASP A 3 -7.03 19.67 16.04
CA ASP A 3 -6.69 20.77 16.95
C ASP A 3 -5.32 21.36 16.65
N PHE A 4 -4.37 20.55 16.15
CA PHE A 4 -3.07 21.04 15.69
C PHE A 4 -3.19 21.93 14.45
N TYR A 5 -4.09 21.59 13.51
CA TYR A 5 -4.36 22.43 12.34
C TYR A 5 -4.94 23.78 12.76
N ASN A 6 -5.91 23.77 13.68
CA ASN A 6 -6.52 25.00 14.19
C ASN A 6 -5.51 25.85 14.98
N LYS A 7 -4.71 25.23 15.85
CA LYS A 7 -3.67 25.91 16.63
C LYS A 7 -2.61 26.53 15.74
N THR A 8 -2.14 25.80 14.73
CA THR A 8 -1.15 26.30 13.76
C THR A 8 -1.69 27.48 12.94
N TYR A 9 -2.95 27.42 12.52
CA TYR A 9 -3.58 28.50 11.77
C TYR A 9 -3.81 29.74 12.64
N THR A 10 -4.21 29.54 13.89
CA THR A 10 -4.39 30.62 14.87
C THR A 10 -3.05 31.29 15.18
N ASP A 11 -1.97 30.52 15.36
CA ASP A 11 -0.60 31.04 15.55
C ASP A 11 -0.13 31.89 14.36
N ARG A 12 -0.55 31.56 13.12
CA ARG A 12 -0.12 32.26 11.90
C ARG A 12 -0.96 33.48 11.53
N HIS A 13 -2.28 33.38 11.68
CA HIS A 13 -3.23 34.39 11.18
C HIS A 13 -3.92 35.17 12.29
N GLY A 14 -3.73 34.79 13.57
CA GLY A 14 -4.36 35.43 14.71
C GLY A 14 -5.88 35.24 14.81
N VAL A 15 -6.47 34.38 13.96
CA VAL A 15 -7.90 34.11 13.89
C VAL A 15 -8.14 32.60 13.94
N PHE A 16 -9.19 32.19 14.66
CA PHE A 16 -9.61 30.79 14.67
C PHE A 16 -10.04 30.31 13.28
N MET A 17 -9.71 29.07 12.97
CA MET A 17 -10.08 28.46 11.70
C MET A 17 -11.60 28.26 11.64
N ASP A 18 -12.23 28.64 10.52
CA ASP A 18 -13.65 28.34 10.30
C ASP A 18 -13.88 26.82 10.25
N LYS A 19 -14.99 26.34 10.83
CA LYS A 19 -15.28 24.90 10.97
C LYS A 19 -15.44 24.21 9.61
N ASN A 20 -16.01 24.91 8.62
CA ASN A 20 -16.16 24.39 7.26
C ASN A 20 -14.79 24.27 6.59
N PHE A 21 -13.95 25.28 6.73
CA PHE A 21 -12.60 25.27 6.20
C PHE A 21 -11.72 24.18 6.85
N GLN A 22 -11.81 23.99 8.16
CA GLN A 22 -11.11 22.93 8.88
C GLN A 22 -11.53 21.53 8.40
N THR A 23 -12.83 21.34 8.18
CA THR A 23 -13.36 20.08 7.64
C THR A 23 -12.88 19.83 6.22
N LEU A 24 -12.87 20.86 5.37
CA LEU A 24 -12.37 20.78 4.00
C LEU A 24 -10.87 20.43 3.96
N LEU A 25 -10.06 21.07 4.80
CA LEU A 25 -8.62 20.83 4.89
C LEU A 25 -8.29 19.43 5.42
N TRP A 26 -9.08 18.93 6.38
CA TRP A 26 -8.97 17.55 6.86
C TRP A 26 -9.34 16.54 5.77
N SER A 27 -10.49 16.74 5.11
CA SER A 27 -10.93 15.88 4.00
C SER A 27 -9.91 15.85 2.88
N LEU A 28 -9.28 17.00 2.56
CA LEU A 28 -8.18 17.10 1.61
C LEU A 28 -6.97 16.27 2.04
N THR A 29 -6.58 16.37 3.32
CA THR A 29 -5.45 15.60 3.86
C THR A 29 -5.67 14.09 3.71
N VAL A 30 -6.90 13.62 3.98
CA VAL A 30 -7.25 12.19 3.87
C VAL A 30 -7.34 11.75 2.39
N SER A 31 -7.92 12.57 1.50
CA SER A 31 -8.09 12.22 0.08
C SER A 31 -6.81 12.30 -0.75
N MET A 32 -5.78 13.01 -0.25
CA MET A 32 -4.47 13.07 -0.91
C MET A 32 -3.72 11.73 -0.87
N PHE A 33 -4.02 10.83 0.08
CA PHE A 33 -3.45 9.49 0.13
C PHE A 33 -3.85 8.61 -1.07
N PRO A 34 -5.15 8.38 -1.37
CA PRO A 34 -5.53 7.61 -2.55
C PRO A 34 -5.13 8.31 -3.86
N LEU A 35 -5.07 9.64 -3.90
CA LEU A 35 -4.54 10.37 -5.05
C LEU A 35 -3.06 10.06 -5.29
N GLY A 36 -2.25 10.03 -4.23
CA GLY A 36 -0.87 9.56 -4.31
C GLY A 36 -0.78 8.10 -4.79
N GLY A 37 -1.69 7.23 -4.32
CA GLY A 37 -1.78 5.84 -4.75
C GLY A 37 -2.07 5.68 -6.24
N PHE A 38 -2.91 6.54 -6.82
CA PHE A 38 -3.14 6.58 -8.26
C PHE A 38 -1.84 6.85 -9.03
N PHE A 39 -1.11 7.91 -8.67
CA PHE A 39 0.18 8.21 -9.31
C PHE A 39 1.21 7.10 -9.09
N GLY A 40 1.29 6.53 -7.88
CA GLY A 40 2.16 5.40 -7.58
C GLY A 40 1.87 4.18 -8.45
N SER A 41 0.60 3.85 -8.66
CA SER A 41 0.19 2.72 -9.50
C SER A 41 0.59 2.88 -10.97
N LEU A 42 0.56 4.12 -11.51
CA LEU A 42 0.99 4.41 -12.88
C LEU A 42 2.51 4.29 -13.05
N MET A 43 3.27 4.53 -11.99
CA MET A 43 4.74 4.44 -12.02
C MET A 43 5.25 3.00 -11.96
N VAL A 44 4.41 2.01 -11.60
CA VAL A 44 4.83 0.61 -11.40
C VAL A 44 5.48 0.02 -12.64
N GLY A 45 4.85 0.13 -13.81
CA GLY A 45 5.32 -0.48 -15.05
C GLY A 45 6.77 -0.12 -15.39
N PRO A 46 7.09 1.16 -15.66
CA PRO A 46 8.44 1.55 -16.02
C PRO A 46 9.46 1.31 -14.91
N LEU A 47 9.06 1.35 -13.63
CA LEU A 47 9.99 1.09 -12.53
C LEU A 47 10.36 -0.40 -12.45
N VAL A 48 9.36 -1.29 -12.51
CA VAL A 48 9.56 -2.73 -12.43
C VAL A 48 10.35 -3.25 -13.62
N ASP A 49 10.13 -2.68 -14.81
CA ASP A 49 10.83 -3.09 -16.02
C ASP A 49 12.30 -2.62 -16.04
N ASN A 50 12.57 -1.41 -15.56
CA ASN A 50 13.94 -0.86 -15.58
C ASN A 50 14.78 -1.29 -14.36
N CYS A 51 14.20 -1.22 -13.16
CA CYS A 51 14.91 -1.44 -11.90
C CYS A 51 14.75 -2.86 -11.34
N GLY A 52 13.88 -3.68 -11.95
CA GLY A 52 13.49 -4.96 -11.39
C GLY A 52 12.51 -4.82 -10.23
N ARG A 53 12.02 -5.96 -9.74
CA ARG A 53 10.98 -5.99 -8.70
C ARG A 53 11.57 -5.61 -7.35
N LYS A 54 12.71 -6.19 -6.96
CA LYS A 54 13.40 -5.89 -5.71
C LYS A 54 13.95 -4.46 -5.73
N GLY A 55 14.55 -4.02 -6.84
CA GLY A 55 15.04 -2.65 -7.00
C GLY A 55 13.92 -1.63 -6.83
N THR A 56 12.75 -1.90 -7.41
CA THR A 56 11.55 -1.06 -7.22
C THR A 56 11.09 -1.04 -5.77
N LEU A 57 11.07 -2.17 -5.06
CA LEU A 57 10.73 -2.22 -3.63
C LEU A 57 11.74 -1.44 -2.76
N LEU A 58 13.04 -1.45 -3.10
CA LEU A 58 14.05 -0.65 -2.40
C LEU A 58 13.82 0.85 -2.59
N ILE A 59 13.54 1.29 -3.83
CA ILE A 59 13.17 2.68 -4.13
C ILE A 59 11.89 3.05 -3.38
N ASN A 60 10.93 2.12 -3.32
CA ASN A 60 9.66 2.34 -2.64
C ASN A 60 9.86 2.63 -1.14
N ASN A 61 10.77 1.91 -0.48
CA ASN A 61 11.09 2.14 0.93
C ASN A 61 11.63 3.55 1.19
N LEU A 62 12.34 4.16 0.23
CA LEU A 62 12.81 5.54 0.36
C LEU A 62 11.62 6.51 0.44
N PHE A 63 10.60 6.34 -0.40
CA PHE A 63 9.38 7.15 -0.33
C PHE A 63 8.67 7.03 1.03
N SER A 64 8.60 5.82 1.58
CA SER A 64 8.04 5.60 2.92
C SER A 64 8.83 6.30 4.02
N ILE A 65 10.17 6.17 4.02
CA ILE A 65 11.03 6.81 5.01
C ILE A 65 10.92 8.33 4.95
N VAL A 66 10.94 8.91 3.74
CA VAL A 66 10.75 10.35 3.54
C VAL A 66 9.39 10.79 4.10
N ALA A 67 8.31 10.08 3.75
CA ALA A 67 6.98 10.39 4.26
C ALA A 67 6.91 10.28 5.80
N ALA A 68 7.49 9.24 6.40
CA ALA A 68 7.50 9.03 7.84
C ALA A 68 8.29 10.13 8.58
N VAL A 69 9.44 10.54 8.06
CA VAL A 69 10.24 11.65 8.62
C VAL A 69 9.48 12.97 8.51
N LEU A 70 8.85 13.26 7.36
CA LEU A 70 8.03 14.47 7.19
C LEU A 70 6.85 14.48 8.17
N MET A 71 6.18 13.34 8.39
CA MET A 71 5.09 13.25 9.35
C MET A 71 5.57 13.40 10.79
N GLY A 72 6.67 12.74 11.16
CA GLY A 72 7.22 12.81 12.52
C GLY A 72 7.78 14.19 12.89
N THR A 73 8.35 14.92 11.92
CA THR A 73 8.89 16.27 12.12
C THR A 73 7.84 17.39 12.00
N SER A 74 6.61 17.05 11.61
CA SER A 74 5.54 18.02 11.36
C SER A 74 5.15 18.84 12.59
N GLU A 75 5.25 18.28 13.79
CA GLU A 75 4.98 18.98 15.05
C GLU A 75 5.98 20.12 15.29
N ILE A 76 7.26 19.86 15.03
CA ILE A 76 8.36 20.83 15.19
C ILE A 76 8.23 21.95 14.15
N ALA A 77 7.84 21.59 12.92
CA ALA A 77 7.72 22.52 11.83
C ALA A 77 6.46 23.41 11.89
N LYS A 78 5.48 23.12 12.78
CA LYS A 78 4.19 23.85 12.88
C LYS A 78 3.59 24.18 11.50
N THR A 79 3.54 23.18 10.61
CA THR A 79 3.15 23.37 9.20
C THR A 79 2.25 22.21 8.78
N PHE A 80 0.97 22.50 8.53
CA PHE A 80 -0.01 21.48 8.12
C PHE A 80 0.18 21.05 6.66
N GLU A 81 0.84 21.88 5.84
CA GLU A 81 1.19 21.61 4.45
C GLU A 81 2.16 20.42 4.33
N VAL A 82 3.07 20.24 5.30
CA VAL A 82 4.00 19.09 5.37
C VAL A 82 3.21 17.79 5.56
N ILE A 83 2.14 17.82 6.35
CA ILE A 83 1.28 16.64 6.56
C ILE A 83 0.55 16.28 5.26
N ILE A 84 0.02 17.27 4.54
CA ILE A 84 -0.64 17.03 3.25
C ILE A 84 0.35 16.44 2.23
N LEU A 85 1.55 17.02 2.11
CA LEU A 85 2.59 16.52 1.19
C LEU A 85 3.01 15.09 1.56
N SER A 86 3.24 14.83 2.84
CA SER A 86 3.63 13.50 3.31
C SER A 86 2.56 12.44 3.02
N ARG A 87 1.27 12.80 3.03
CA ARG A 87 0.17 11.90 2.65
C ARG A 87 0.20 11.53 1.17
N VAL A 88 0.54 12.48 0.29
CA VAL A 88 0.73 12.19 -1.14
C VAL A 88 1.89 11.22 -1.34
N ILE A 89 3.04 11.47 -0.69
CA ILE A 89 4.23 10.63 -0.80
C ILE A 89 3.95 9.22 -0.25
N MET A 90 3.29 9.12 0.92
CA MET A 90 2.89 7.83 1.49
C MET A 90 1.86 7.11 0.59
N GLY A 91 0.99 7.85 -0.09
CA GLY A 91 0.09 7.32 -1.10
C GLY A 91 0.84 6.70 -2.27
N ILE A 92 1.85 7.40 -2.81
CA ILE A 92 2.71 6.88 -3.88
C ILE A 92 3.37 5.57 -3.44
N TYR A 93 3.89 5.53 -2.20
CA TYR A 93 4.47 4.33 -1.61
C TYR A 93 3.47 3.16 -1.59
N ALA A 94 2.25 3.42 -1.10
CA ALA A 94 1.21 2.39 -0.99
C ALA A 94 0.77 1.87 -2.37
N GLY A 95 0.61 2.76 -3.36
CA GLY A 95 0.25 2.38 -4.73
C GLY A 95 1.33 1.58 -5.46
N LEU A 96 2.61 1.88 -5.21
CA LEU A 96 3.73 1.05 -5.71
C LEU A 96 3.74 -0.30 -5.00
N ALA A 97 3.67 -0.32 -3.66
CA ALA A 97 3.72 -1.54 -2.86
C ALA A 97 2.58 -2.51 -3.22
N SER A 98 1.35 -2.01 -3.40
CA SER A 98 0.18 -2.85 -3.66
C SER A 98 0.27 -3.64 -4.97
N ASN A 99 1.09 -3.20 -5.92
CA ASN A 99 1.28 -3.88 -7.20
C ASN A 99 2.58 -4.71 -7.22
N VAL A 100 3.68 -4.14 -6.69
CA VAL A 100 5.00 -4.77 -6.78
C VAL A 100 5.14 -5.95 -5.80
N VAL A 101 4.54 -5.87 -4.61
CA VAL A 101 4.61 -6.95 -3.61
C VAL A 101 3.96 -8.25 -4.10
N PRO A 102 2.69 -8.26 -4.56
CA PRO A 102 2.09 -9.50 -5.06
C PRO A 102 2.78 -10.01 -6.34
N MET A 103 3.31 -9.11 -7.19
CA MET A 103 4.09 -9.50 -8.35
C MET A 103 5.39 -10.19 -7.95
N PHE A 104 6.16 -9.59 -7.03
CA PHE A 104 7.42 -10.16 -6.53
C PHE A 104 7.19 -11.51 -5.86
N LEU A 105 6.20 -11.61 -4.98
CA LEU A 105 5.85 -12.86 -4.31
C LEU A 105 5.35 -13.92 -5.28
N GLY A 106 4.55 -13.53 -6.28
CA GLY A 106 4.02 -14.43 -7.30
C GLY A 106 5.09 -14.99 -8.23
N GLU A 107 6.14 -14.21 -8.53
CA GLU A 107 7.28 -14.65 -9.34
C GLU A 107 8.30 -15.47 -8.53
N MET A 108 8.31 -15.34 -7.20
CA MET A 108 9.13 -16.17 -6.31
C MET A 108 8.43 -17.47 -5.91
N ALA A 109 7.10 -17.47 -5.83
CA ALA A 109 6.33 -18.63 -5.42
C ALA A 109 6.50 -19.81 -6.39
N PRO A 110 6.55 -21.06 -5.89
CA PRO A 110 6.39 -22.22 -6.76
C PRO A 110 4.95 -22.27 -7.29
N LYS A 111 4.76 -22.80 -8.49
CA LYS A 111 3.48 -22.85 -9.19
C LYS A 111 2.32 -23.36 -8.31
N ASN A 112 2.57 -24.42 -7.54
CA ASN A 112 1.59 -25.04 -6.66
C ASN A 112 1.14 -24.15 -5.47
N LEU A 113 1.95 -23.18 -5.05
CA LEU A 113 1.67 -22.30 -3.90
C LEU A 113 1.45 -20.83 -4.31
N ARG A 114 1.52 -20.51 -5.61
CA ARG A 114 1.40 -19.14 -6.12
C ARG A 114 0.08 -18.48 -5.70
N GLY A 115 -1.02 -19.25 -5.70
CA GLY A 115 -2.32 -18.78 -5.21
C GLY A 115 -2.30 -18.44 -3.72
N ALA A 116 -1.83 -19.35 -2.87
CA ALA A 116 -1.76 -19.15 -1.42
C ALA A 116 -0.87 -17.96 -1.04
N ILE A 117 0.30 -17.85 -1.66
CA ILE A 117 1.24 -16.74 -1.46
C ILE A 117 0.65 -15.41 -1.95
N GLY A 118 -0.20 -15.44 -2.99
CA GLY A 118 -0.89 -14.25 -3.51
C GLY A 118 -1.90 -13.63 -2.53
N VAL A 119 -2.43 -14.38 -1.57
CA VAL A 119 -3.40 -13.86 -0.59
C VAL A 119 -2.72 -13.29 0.66
N VAL A 120 -1.47 -13.68 0.94
CA VAL A 120 -0.69 -13.22 2.09
C VAL A 120 -0.64 -11.69 2.21
N PRO A 121 -0.40 -10.90 1.14
CA PRO A 121 -0.40 -9.43 1.23
C PRO A 121 -1.69 -8.86 1.79
N GLN A 122 -2.85 -9.40 1.40
CA GLN A 122 -4.16 -8.92 1.87
C GLN A 122 -4.32 -9.17 3.37
N LEU A 123 -3.87 -10.33 3.86
CA LEU A 123 -3.87 -10.63 5.29
C LEU A 123 -3.01 -9.61 6.06
N PHE A 124 -1.80 -9.31 5.59
CA PHE A 124 -0.92 -8.32 6.21
C PHE A 124 -1.50 -6.89 6.18
N ILE A 125 -2.26 -6.52 5.14
CA ILE A 125 -2.98 -5.24 5.11
C ILE A 125 -3.98 -5.16 6.27
N THR A 126 -4.78 -6.22 6.49
CA THR A 126 -5.77 -6.22 7.59
C THR A 126 -5.12 -6.21 8.97
N ILE A 127 -4.02 -6.95 9.15
CA ILE A 127 -3.22 -6.94 10.38
C ILE A 127 -2.63 -5.54 10.61
N GLY A 128 -2.13 -4.89 9.56
CA GLY A 128 -1.62 -3.53 9.62
C GLY A 128 -2.68 -2.51 10.06
N ILE A 129 -3.91 -2.63 9.53
CA ILE A 129 -5.05 -1.81 9.98
C ILE A 129 -5.33 -2.02 11.47
N LEU A 130 -5.36 -3.28 11.92
CA LEU A 130 -5.59 -3.60 13.34
C LEU A 130 -4.48 -3.02 14.25
N ILE A 131 -3.21 -3.18 13.87
CA ILE A 131 -2.08 -2.60 14.62
C ILE A 131 -2.20 -1.08 14.67
N ALA A 132 -2.54 -0.43 13.56
CA ALA A 132 -2.73 1.02 13.51
C ALA A 132 -3.88 1.49 14.43
N GLN A 133 -4.99 0.74 14.50
CA GLN A 133 -6.10 1.03 15.41
C GLN A 133 -5.73 0.83 16.88
N ILE A 134 -4.98 -0.23 17.20
CA ILE A 134 -4.49 -0.49 18.57
C ILE A 134 -3.54 0.62 19.01
N LEU A 135 -2.55 0.96 18.19
CA LEU A 135 -1.60 2.04 18.50
C LEU A 135 -2.29 3.42 18.54
N GLY A 136 -3.37 3.58 17.79
CA GLY A 136 -4.22 4.78 17.78
C GLY A 136 -5.07 4.99 19.02
N LEU A 137 -5.10 4.05 19.98
CA LEU A 137 -5.78 4.24 21.26
C LEU A 137 -5.20 5.42 22.03
N ASN A 138 -6.06 6.21 22.68
CA ASN A 138 -5.65 7.32 23.55
C ASN A 138 -4.72 6.85 24.68
N SER A 139 -4.88 5.63 25.18
CA SER A 139 -3.97 5.10 26.21
C SER A 139 -2.54 4.82 25.71
N ILE A 140 -2.33 4.79 24.38
CA ILE A 140 -1.07 4.38 23.77
C ILE A 140 -0.41 5.57 23.05
N LEU A 141 -0.73 5.81 21.77
CA LEU A 141 -0.11 6.86 20.95
C LEU A 141 -1.16 7.79 20.32
N GLY A 142 -2.46 7.61 20.58
CA GLY A 142 -3.55 8.46 20.09
C GLY A 142 -3.64 9.87 20.72
N ASN A 143 -2.71 10.22 21.60
CA ASN A 143 -2.73 11.48 22.36
C ASN A 143 -2.15 12.68 21.58
N VAL A 144 -2.36 13.88 22.14
CA VAL A 144 -1.90 15.17 21.59
C VAL A 144 -0.39 15.19 21.32
N GLU A 145 0.40 14.52 22.15
CA GLU A 145 1.86 14.40 22.00
C GLU A 145 2.30 13.13 21.24
N GLY A 146 1.44 12.10 21.16
CA GLY A 146 1.78 10.79 20.60
C GLY A 146 1.51 10.61 19.11
N TRP A 147 0.61 11.43 18.52
CA TRP A 147 0.20 11.26 17.12
C TRP A 147 1.34 11.42 16.09
N PRO A 148 2.36 12.27 16.27
CA PRO A 148 3.46 12.35 15.30
C PRO A 148 4.34 11.10 15.36
N VAL A 149 4.52 10.54 16.57
CA VAL A 149 5.23 9.27 16.78
C VAL A 149 4.46 8.12 16.14
N LEU A 150 3.12 8.10 16.26
CA LEU A 150 2.26 7.10 15.61
C LEU A 150 2.45 7.09 14.09
N LEU A 151 2.47 8.28 13.48
CA LEU A 151 2.69 8.41 12.05
C LEU A 151 4.13 8.09 11.65
N GLY A 152 5.12 8.51 12.44
CA GLY A 152 6.53 8.21 12.22
C GLY A 152 6.87 6.72 12.35
N LEU A 153 6.11 5.97 13.17
CA LEU A 153 6.28 4.53 13.36
C LEU A 153 6.11 3.73 12.06
N THR A 154 5.36 4.27 11.09
CA THR A 154 5.21 3.67 9.76
C THR A 154 6.53 3.50 9.01
N GLY A 155 7.56 4.30 9.36
CA GLY A 155 8.90 4.17 8.79
C GLY A 155 9.68 2.95 9.32
N ILE A 156 9.35 2.42 10.50
CA ILE A 156 10.10 1.30 11.10
C ILE A 156 10.02 0.02 10.24
N PRO A 157 8.83 -0.46 9.84
CA PRO A 157 8.73 -1.60 8.93
C PRO A 157 9.49 -1.37 7.62
N SER A 158 9.46 -0.15 7.07
CA SER A 158 10.18 0.18 5.84
C SER A 158 11.70 0.16 6.00
N VAL A 159 12.23 0.57 7.15
CA VAL A 159 13.67 0.44 7.46
C VAL A 159 14.05 -1.03 7.63
N ILE A 160 13.24 -1.83 8.32
CA ILE A 160 13.45 -3.28 8.45
C ILE A 160 13.46 -3.93 7.06
N GLN A 161 12.50 -3.56 6.20
CA GLN A 161 12.44 -4.05 4.83
C GLN A 161 13.67 -3.59 4.02
N LEU A 162 14.12 -2.34 4.17
CA LEU A 162 15.31 -1.83 3.50
C LEU A 162 16.59 -2.59 3.89
N LEU A 163 16.69 -3.04 5.14
CA LEU A 163 17.83 -3.81 5.63
C LEU A 163 17.76 -5.30 5.24
N THR A 164 16.57 -5.89 5.24
CA THR A 164 16.38 -7.32 4.97
C THR A 164 16.34 -7.64 3.48
N LEU A 165 15.68 -6.80 2.68
CA LEU A 165 15.45 -7.03 1.24
C LEU A 165 16.73 -7.22 0.41
N PRO A 166 17.86 -6.52 0.67
CA PRO A 166 19.12 -6.76 -0.03
C PRO A 166 19.62 -8.20 0.04
N PHE A 167 19.32 -8.94 1.11
CA PHE A 167 19.73 -10.33 1.29
C PHE A 167 18.88 -11.35 0.50
N PHE A 168 17.69 -10.96 0.05
CA PHE A 168 16.82 -11.80 -0.76
C PHE A 168 17.28 -11.83 -2.23
N PRO A 169 17.11 -12.97 -2.94
CA PRO A 169 17.36 -13.01 -4.37
C PRO A 169 16.39 -12.09 -5.13
N GLU A 170 16.81 -11.63 -6.30
CA GLU A 170 15.95 -10.92 -7.25
C GLU A 170 14.92 -11.91 -7.84
N SER A 171 13.85 -11.39 -8.44
CA SER A 171 12.88 -12.22 -9.16
C SER A 171 13.57 -13.05 -10.27
N PRO A 172 13.45 -14.40 -10.25
CA PRO A 172 14.03 -15.26 -11.29
C PRO A 172 13.47 -14.93 -12.69
N ARG A 173 12.17 -14.62 -12.77
CA ARG A 173 11.50 -14.24 -14.02
C ARG A 173 12.06 -12.93 -14.59
N TYR A 174 12.33 -11.94 -13.74
CA TYR A 174 12.99 -10.69 -14.17
C TYR A 174 14.42 -10.93 -14.67
N LEU A 175 15.21 -11.73 -13.96
CA LEU A 175 16.59 -12.06 -14.35
C LEU A 175 16.65 -12.81 -15.69
N LEU A 176 15.72 -13.74 -15.90
CA LEU A 176 15.66 -14.56 -17.10
C LEU A 176 15.15 -13.78 -18.31
N ILE A 177 14.00 -13.11 -18.19
CA ILE A 177 13.31 -12.49 -19.33
C ILE A 177 13.87 -11.10 -19.65
N GLN A 178 13.98 -10.23 -18.64
CA GLN A 178 14.32 -8.82 -18.87
C GLN A 178 15.83 -8.59 -18.92
N LYS A 179 16.61 -9.28 -18.08
CA LYS A 179 18.08 -9.21 -18.13
C LYS A 179 18.73 -10.23 -19.07
N GLY A 180 18.01 -11.28 -19.48
CA GLY A 180 18.57 -12.34 -20.33
C GLY A 180 19.67 -13.17 -19.65
N ASN A 181 19.74 -13.16 -18.31
CA ASN A 181 20.83 -13.80 -17.57
C ASN A 181 20.32 -15.09 -16.90
N GLU A 182 20.41 -16.19 -17.64
CA GLU A 182 19.95 -17.51 -17.21
C GLU A 182 20.72 -18.03 -15.99
N ASP A 183 22.04 -17.83 -15.94
CA ASP A 183 22.87 -18.32 -14.83
C ASP A 183 22.47 -17.68 -13.49
N GLN A 184 22.20 -16.38 -13.48
CA GLN A 184 21.72 -15.69 -12.29
C GLN A 184 20.29 -16.10 -11.92
N ALA A 185 19.42 -16.33 -12.91
CA ALA A 185 18.07 -16.84 -12.67
C ALA A 185 18.10 -18.24 -12.05
N ARG A 186 18.97 -19.13 -12.55
CA ARG A 186 19.19 -20.49 -12.03
C ARG A 186 19.69 -20.44 -10.58
N GLN A 187 20.71 -19.63 -10.29
CA GLN A 187 21.21 -19.47 -8.92
C GLN A 187 20.17 -18.90 -7.95
N ALA A 188 19.37 -17.92 -8.40
CA ALA A 188 18.29 -17.35 -7.61
C ALA A 188 17.21 -18.41 -7.30
N LEU A 189 16.85 -19.24 -8.30
CA LEU A 189 15.85 -20.29 -8.15
C LEU A 189 16.35 -21.44 -7.26
N GLN A 190 17.59 -21.89 -7.44
CA GLN A 190 18.24 -22.88 -6.58
C GLN A 190 18.26 -22.44 -5.11
N ARG A 191 18.60 -21.17 -4.85
CA ARG A 191 18.57 -20.60 -3.50
C ARG A 191 17.16 -20.53 -2.91
N LEU A 192 16.14 -20.36 -3.75
CA LEU A 192 14.75 -20.23 -3.34
C LEU A 192 14.06 -21.57 -3.09
N ARG A 193 14.39 -22.58 -3.91
CA ARG A 193 13.84 -23.95 -3.82
C ARG A 193 14.63 -24.86 -2.88
N GLY A 194 15.94 -24.64 -2.76
CA GLY A 194 16.83 -25.44 -1.92
C GLY A 194 17.29 -26.75 -2.58
N TRP A 195 17.10 -26.92 -3.89
CA TRP A 195 17.58 -28.05 -4.69
C TRP A 195 18.18 -27.59 -6.01
N ASP A 196 19.02 -28.41 -6.61
CA ASP A 196 19.81 -28.06 -7.80
C ASP A 196 19.02 -28.16 -9.11
N ASP A 197 18.02 -29.04 -9.16
CA ASP A 197 17.23 -29.31 -10.36
C ASP A 197 16.08 -28.31 -10.52
N VAL A 198 16.35 -27.24 -11.25
CA VAL A 198 15.42 -26.13 -11.52
C VAL A 198 15.22 -25.90 -13.02
N ASP A 199 15.75 -26.78 -13.86
CA ASP A 199 15.76 -26.59 -15.31
C ASP A 199 14.33 -26.64 -15.88
N ASP A 200 13.46 -27.50 -15.34
CA ASP A 200 12.04 -27.56 -15.72
C ASP A 200 11.30 -26.23 -15.46
N GLU A 201 11.56 -25.57 -14.33
CA GLU A 201 10.94 -24.26 -14.01
C GLU A 201 11.48 -23.15 -14.92
N ILE A 202 12.76 -23.22 -15.33
CA ILE A 202 13.36 -22.26 -16.27
C ILE A 202 12.77 -22.43 -17.67
N GLU A 203 12.64 -23.68 -18.14
CA GLU A 203 12.01 -24.01 -19.41
C GLU A 203 10.55 -23.54 -19.43
N GLU A 204 9.81 -23.78 -18.35
CA GLU A 204 8.43 -23.33 -18.21
C GLU A 204 8.31 -21.80 -18.26
N MET A 205 9.17 -21.07 -17.55
CA MET A 205 9.20 -19.60 -17.61
C MET A 205 9.51 -19.07 -19.03
N ARG A 206 10.32 -19.78 -19.82
CA ARG A 206 10.56 -19.44 -21.23
C ARG A 206 9.34 -19.67 -22.10
N LEU A 207 8.64 -20.78 -21.91
CA LEU A 207 7.42 -21.10 -22.66
C LEU A 207 6.31 -20.09 -22.35
N GLU A 208 6.14 -19.70 -21.08
CA GLU A 208 5.22 -18.62 -20.69
C GLU A 208 5.56 -17.31 -21.41
N ASP A 209 6.82 -16.89 -21.41
CA ASP A 209 7.26 -15.65 -22.10
C ASP A 209 7.06 -15.70 -23.62
N GLN A 210 7.32 -16.84 -24.25
CA GLN A 210 7.07 -17.04 -25.68
C GLN A 210 5.59 -16.90 -26.00
N SER A 211 4.73 -17.54 -25.21
CA SER A 211 3.27 -17.43 -25.38
C SER A 211 2.76 -15.99 -25.19
N GLU A 212 3.29 -15.26 -24.19
CA GLU A 212 2.94 -13.86 -23.95
C GLU A 212 3.39 -12.94 -25.10
N LYS A 213 4.55 -13.21 -25.71
CA LYS A 213 5.05 -12.47 -26.87
C LYS A 213 4.26 -12.76 -28.14
N GLU A 214 3.79 -13.99 -28.32
CA GLU A 214 2.94 -14.40 -29.44
C GLU A 214 1.55 -13.77 -29.37
N GLU A 215 0.96 -13.69 -28.17
CA GLU A 215 -0.33 -13.01 -27.96
C GLU A 215 -0.21 -11.48 -28.08
N GLY A 216 0.96 -10.94 -27.75
CA GLY A 216 1.27 -9.51 -27.82
C GLY A 216 0.63 -8.70 -26.68
N GLN A 217 1.24 -7.57 -26.36
CA GLN A 217 0.71 -6.68 -25.32
C GLN A 217 -0.32 -5.70 -25.89
N LEU A 218 -1.57 -5.77 -25.41
CA LEU A 218 -2.59 -4.80 -25.73
C LEU A 218 -2.40 -3.51 -24.92
N SER A 219 -2.23 -2.39 -25.60
CA SER A 219 -2.25 -1.07 -24.95
C SER A 219 -3.61 -0.79 -24.30
N VAL A 220 -3.62 -0.02 -23.21
CA VAL A 220 -4.84 0.38 -22.48
C VAL A 220 -5.88 1.04 -23.41
N LEU A 221 -5.41 1.85 -24.36
CA LEU A 221 -6.28 2.50 -25.36
C LEU A 221 -6.90 1.49 -26.34
N THR A 222 -6.13 0.47 -26.72
CA THR A 222 -6.60 -0.63 -27.56
C THR A 222 -7.61 -1.50 -26.81
N LEU A 223 -7.37 -1.74 -25.52
CA LEU A 223 -8.27 -2.48 -24.63
C LEU A 223 -9.66 -1.83 -24.54
N CYS A 224 -9.71 -0.50 -24.40
CA CYS A 224 -10.97 0.26 -24.39
C CYS A 224 -11.71 0.22 -25.74
N THR A 225 -10.97 0.09 -26.84
CA THR A 225 -11.55 0.10 -28.19
C THR A 225 -12.05 -1.28 -28.61
N PHE A 226 -11.40 -2.35 -28.13
CA PHE A 226 -11.61 -3.74 -28.56
C PHE A 226 -12.97 -4.30 -28.14
N ARG A 227 -13.87 -4.52 -29.12
CA ARG A 227 -15.26 -4.93 -28.87
C ARG A 227 -15.41 -6.24 -28.09
N GLY A 228 -14.48 -7.19 -28.27
CA GLY A 228 -14.54 -8.50 -27.61
C GLY A 228 -14.23 -8.48 -26.10
N LEU A 229 -13.58 -7.42 -25.61
CA LEU A 229 -13.17 -7.27 -24.20
C LEU A 229 -13.98 -6.18 -23.45
N ARG A 230 -14.91 -5.51 -24.14
CA ARG A 230 -15.65 -4.37 -23.56
C ARG A 230 -16.46 -4.75 -22.34
N TRP A 231 -17.16 -5.90 -22.37
CA TRP A 231 -17.98 -6.33 -21.25
C TRP A 231 -17.13 -6.74 -20.05
N GLN A 232 -15.97 -7.34 -20.28
CA GLN A 232 -14.98 -7.65 -19.25
C GLN A 232 -14.45 -6.36 -18.62
N LEU A 233 -14.07 -5.38 -19.43
CA LEU A 233 -13.58 -4.08 -18.95
C LEU A 233 -14.65 -3.32 -18.16
N ILE A 234 -15.89 -3.26 -18.66
CA ILE A 234 -17.03 -2.67 -17.94
C ILE A 234 -17.25 -3.38 -16.61
N SER A 235 -17.20 -4.72 -16.58
CA SER A 235 -17.39 -5.49 -15.35
C SER A 235 -16.32 -5.18 -14.30
N ILE A 236 -15.05 -5.11 -14.70
CA ILE A 236 -13.94 -4.76 -13.81
C ILE A 236 -14.11 -3.33 -13.28
N VAL A 237 -14.43 -2.37 -14.15
CA VAL A 237 -14.65 -0.97 -13.76
C VAL A 237 -15.81 -0.84 -12.78
N VAL A 238 -16.95 -1.46 -13.07
CA VAL A 238 -18.14 -1.43 -12.20
C VAL A 238 -17.86 -2.12 -10.87
N MET A 239 -17.14 -3.25 -10.87
CA MET A 239 -16.77 -3.96 -9.65
C MET A 239 -15.83 -3.13 -8.77
N MET A 240 -14.79 -2.52 -9.36
CA MET A 240 -13.85 -1.66 -8.63
C MET A 240 -14.52 -0.37 -8.12
N MET A 241 -15.38 0.24 -8.93
CA MET A 241 -16.20 1.37 -8.50
C MET A 241 -17.14 0.96 -7.35
N GLY A 242 -17.83 -0.17 -7.48
CA GLY A 242 -18.70 -0.70 -6.44
C GLY A 242 -17.96 -0.98 -5.14
N GLN A 243 -16.77 -1.56 -5.21
CA GLN A 243 -15.92 -1.80 -4.04
C GLN A 243 -15.57 -0.49 -3.32
N GLN A 244 -15.15 0.55 -4.04
CA GLN A 244 -14.77 1.84 -3.43
C GLN A 244 -15.99 2.66 -2.96
N LEU A 245 -17.06 2.68 -3.76
CA LEU A 245 -18.29 3.44 -3.48
C LEU A 245 -19.19 2.78 -2.43
N SER A 246 -18.96 1.51 -2.10
CA SER A 246 -19.62 0.84 -0.97
C SER A 246 -19.40 1.55 0.37
N GLY A 247 -18.37 2.41 0.47
CA GLY A 247 -18.05 3.15 1.68
C GLY A 247 -17.17 2.37 2.66
N VAL A 248 -16.60 1.23 2.27
CA VAL A 248 -15.68 0.46 3.13
C VAL A 248 -14.53 1.34 3.65
N ASN A 249 -13.92 2.17 2.80
CA ASN A 249 -12.87 3.10 3.21
C ASN A 249 -13.41 4.24 4.10
N ALA A 250 -14.68 4.64 3.95
CA ALA A 250 -15.29 5.64 4.82
C ALA A 250 -15.43 5.11 6.26
N VAL A 251 -15.73 3.81 6.41
CA VAL A 251 -15.73 3.15 7.72
C VAL A 251 -14.33 3.17 8.31
N PHE A 252 -13.29 2.75 7.59
CA PHE A 252 -11.94 2.72 8.15
C PHE A 252 -11.34 4.10 8.47
N TYR A 253 -11.65 5.13 7.67
CA TYR A 253 -11.11 6.49 7.89
C TYR A 253 -11.89 7.30 8.92
N TYR A 254 -13.20 7.04 9.05
CA TYR A 254 -14.09 7.85 9.88
C TYR A 254 -14.82 7.03 10.96
N ALA A 255 -14.43 5.79 11.22
CA ALA A 255 -15.04 4.90 12.23
C ALA A 255 -15.30 5.63 13.54
N ASP A 256 -14.28 6.28 14.10
CA ASP A 256 -14.40 6.98 15.37
C ASP A 256 -15.48 8.07 15.36
N ARG A 257 -15.56 8.83 14.26
CA ARG A 257 -16.59 9.87 14.09
C ARG A 257 -17.99 9.29 13.90
N ILE A 258 -18.10 8.19 13.17
CA ILE A 258 -19.38 7.52 12.92
C ILE A 258 -19.93 6.99 14.26
N PHE A 259 -19.11 6.31 15.06
CA PHE A 259 -19.54 5.79 16.36
C PHE A 259 -19.82 6.89 17.40
N GLN A 260 -19.03 7.97 17.41
CA GLN A 260 -19.35 9.13 18.24
C GLN A 260 -20.69 9.76 17.85
N SER A 261 -20.94 9.93 16.56
CA SER A 261 -22.20 10.49 16.06
C SER A 261 -23.40 9.58 16.31
N ALA A 262 -23.16 8.25 16.41
CA ALA A 262 -24.17 7.26 16.77
C ALA A 262 -24.47 7.19 18.28
N GLY A 263 -23.76 7.95 19.12
CA GLY A 263 -23.99 8.02 20.56
C GLY A 263 -23.16 7.05 21.40
N VAL A 264 -22.12 6.43 20.85
CA VAL A 264 -21.17 5.63 21.64
C VAL A 264 -20.32 6.57 22.50
N GLU A 265 -20.16 6.23 23.78
CA GLU A 265 -19.31 6.98 24.70
C GLU A 265 -17.89 7.15 24.14
N THR A 266 -17.35 8.37 24.22
CA THR A 266 -16.04 8.74 23.66
C THR A 266 -14.89 7.87 24.15
N ASN A 267 -14.97 7.32 25.36
CA ASN A 267 -13.98 6.37 25.89
C ASN A 267 -14.10 4.97 25.26
N ASN A 268 -15.29 4.56 24.82
CA ASN A 268 -15.54 3.22 24.26
C ASN A 268 -15.40 3.16 22.74
N VAL A 269 -15.53 4.31 22.05
CA VAL A 269 -15.45 4.41 20.58
C VAL A 269 -14.19 3.75 20.03
N GLN A 270 -13.03 4.03 20.63
CA GLN A 270 -11.76 3.50 20.11
C GLN A 270 -11.67 1.98 20.28
N TYR A 271 -12.18 1.42 21.39
CA TYR A 271 -12.24 -0.03 21.60
C TYR A 271 -13.18 -0.72 20.60
N VAL A 272 -14.29 -0.07 20.23
CA VAL A 272 -15.20 -0.55 19.18
C VAL A 272 -14.49 -0.56 17.82
N THR A 273 -13.75 0.49 17.48
CA THR A 273 -12.96 0.55 16.25
C THR A 273 -11.92 -0.57 16.17
N VAL A 274 -11.19 -0.85 17.25
CA VAL A 274 -10.25 -1.99 17.33
C VAL A 274 -10.97 -3.33 17.13
N SER A 275 -12.17 -3.49 17.72
CA SER A 275 -12.95 -4.72 17.59
C SER A 275 -13.37 -5.00 16.15
N ILE A 276 -13.70 -3.96 15.38
CA ILE A 276 -14.00 -4.08 13.94
C ILE A 276 -12.77 -4.51 13.15
N GLY A 277 -11.60 -3.93 13.46
CA GLY A 277 -10.33 -4.38 12.87
C GLY A 277 -10.04 -5.86 13.15
N ALA A 278 -10.29 -6.32 14.38
CA ALA A 278 -10.09 -7.71 14.75
C ALA A 278 -11.03 -8.65 13.99
N ILE A 279 -12.31 -8.29 13.88
CA ILE A 279 -13.28 -9.05 13.07
C ILE A 279 -12.84 -9.09 11.60
N ASN A 280 -12.34 -7.98 11.06
CA ASN A 280 -11.86 -7.93 9.67
C ASN A 280 -10.68 -8.88 9.44
N VAL A 281 -9.73 -8.97 10.37
CA VAL A 281 -8.62 -9.93 10.29
C VAL A 281 -9.14 -11.38 10.34
N VAL A 282 -10.06 -11.69 11.26
CA VAL A 282 -10.64 -13.04 11.37
C VAL A 282 -11.39 -13.42 10.09
N MET A 283 -12.23 -12.53 9.56
CA MET A 283 -12.96 -12.78 8.31
C MET A 283 -12.00 -12.94 7.13
N THR A 284 -10.92 -12.18 7.09
CA THR A 284 -9.88 -12.34 6.06
C THR A 284 -9.24 -13.71 6.17
N CYS A 285 -8.81 -14.13 7.37
CA CYS A 285 -8.27 -15.48 7.61
C CYS A 285 -9.23 -16.61 7.23
N LEU A 286 -10.54 -16.43 7.41
CA LEU A 286 -11.55 -17.43 7.02
C LEU A 286 -11.81 -17.48 5.52
N THR A 287 -11.53 -16.38 4.81
CA THR A 287 -11.74 -16.26 3.37
C THR A 287 -10.53 -16.78 2.58
N VAL A 288 -9.32 -16.70 3.16
CA VAL A 288 -8.08 -17.29 2.62
C VAL A 288 -8.12 -18.81 2.75
#